data_AF-A0A692IWK6-F1
#
_entry.id   AF-A0A692IWK6-F1
#
_cell.length_a   1.000
_cell.length_b   1.000
_cell.length_c   1.000
_cell.angle_alpha   90.00
_cell.angle_beta   90.00
_cell.angle_gamma   90.00
#
_symmetry.space_group_name_H-M   'P 1'
#
loop_
_entity.id
_entity.type
_entity.pdbx_description
1 polymer ?
#
loop_
_entity_poly.entity_id
_entity_poly.type
_entity_poly.pdbx_seq_one_letter_code
_entity_poly.pdbx_strand_id
1 'polypeptide(L)'
;MLISPIEKIQFQGFEFYIKRDDLLGEINGNKARKLAFYLSQNYNQSQRFISYGGIQSNALVALSIFASKRNLTLIYACEKIPTYLRNNPCGNYKLALENNVYFIENHSDKDLKTFALSLCEKDDVFIEQGVANLNAESGYIQLAKEIESQSKNLGLDFDIFLPSGTGTSAAFLAKNSKFKVFTCACVGDE
;
A
#
# COMPACT_ATOMS: atom_id res chain seq x y z
N MET A 1 4.35 -3.65 -14.77
CA MET A 1 4.53 -2.59 -13.75
C MET A 1 5.76 -1.79 -14.17
N LEU A 2 5.74 -0.46 -14.00
CA LEU A 2 6.91 0.37 -14.28
C LEU A 2 8.06 -0.05 -13.36
N ILE A 3 9.28 -0.10 -13.89
CA ILE A 3 10.51 -0.28 -13.10
C ILE A 3 10.89 1.11 -12.61
N SER A 4 10.96 1.32 -11.29
CA SER A 4 11.36 2.60 -10.71
C SER A 4 12.88 2.70 -10.62
N PRO A 5 13.45 3.91 -10.75
CA PRO A 5 14.89 4.08 -10.78
C PRO A 5 15.55 3.80 -9.43
N ILE A 6 16.85 3.54 -9.49
CA ILE A 6 17.77 3.64 -8.35
C ILE A 6 18.61 4.90 -8.59
N GLU A 7 18.57 5.83 -7.65
CA GLU A 7 19.31 7.09 -7.71
C GLU A 7 20.44 7.10 -6.68
N LYS A 8 21.61 7.57 -7.08
CA LYS A 8 22.76 7.73 -6.22
C LYS A 8 22.73 9.11 -5.56
N ILE A 9 22.80 9.16 -4.24
CA ILE A 9 22.71 10.39 -3.45
C ILE A 9 23.93 10.49 -2.52
N GLN A 10 24.42 11.71 -2.34
CA GLN A 10 25.45 12.05 -1.37
C GLN A 10 24.90 13.07 -0.38
N PHE A 11 24.98 12.76 0.91
CA PHE A 11 24.53 13.65 1.98
C PHE A 11 25.53 13.62 3.14
N GLN A 12 26.04 14.79 3.54
CA GLN A 12 27.02 14.93 4.64
C GLN A 12 28.23 13.98 4.51
N GLY A 13 28.73 13.78 3.29
CA GLY A 13 29.86 12.89 3.01
C GLY A 13 29.50 11.40 2.99
N PHE A 14 28.26 11.03 3.27
CA PHE A 14 27.75 9.66 3.15
C PHE A 14 27.07 9.45 1.80
N GLU A 15 27.46 8.39 1.10
CA GLU A 15 26.94 8.03 -0.21
C GLU A 15 26.01 6.81 -0.10
N PHE A 16 24.83 6.90 -0.68
CA PHE A 16 23.84 5.82 -0.66
C PHE A 16 22.95 5.86 -1.90
N TYR A 17 22.17 4.79 -2.07
CA TYR A 17 21.24 4.64 -3.19
C TYR A 17 19.79 4.68 -2.70
N ILE A 18 18.92 5.33 -3.46
CA ILE A 18 17.48 5.38 -3.18
C ILE A 18 16.72 4.64 -4.29
N LYS A 19 15.95 3.63 -3.90
CA LYS A 19 14.96 2.99 -4.78
C LYS A 19 13.68 3.84 -4.83
N ARG A 20 13.46 4.55 -5.93
CA ARG A 20 12.42 5.57 -6.08
C ARG A 20 11.03 4.99 -6.41
N ASP A 21 10.53 4.08 -5.59
CA ASP A 21 9.18 3.52 -5.76
C ASP A 21 8.08 4.59 -5.65
N ASP A 22 8.37 5.75 -5.05
CA ASP A 22 7.51 6.94 -5.05
C ASP A 22 7.24 7.49 -6.47
N LEU A 23 8.08 7.15 -7.46
CA LEU A 23 7.93 7.58 -8.86
C LEU A 23 7.19 6.57 -9.76
N LEU A 24 6.56 5.52 -9.20
CA LEU A 24 5.88 4.47 -9.97
C LEU A 24 4.60 4.92 -10.70
N GLY A 25 4.09 6.12 -10.41
CA GLY A 25 2.89 6.69 -11.04
C GLY A 25 1.89 7.23 -10.01
N GLU A 26 0.60 7.20 -10.36
CA GLU A 26 -0.46 7.66 -9.45
C GLU A 26 -0.63 6.76 -8.23
N ILE A 27 -0.61 5.44 -8.43
CA ILE A 27 -0.43 4.48 -7.35
C ILE A 27 1.07 4.24 -7.26
N ASN A 28 1.69 4.73 -6.19
CA ASN A 28 3.14 4.67 -6.00
C ASN A 28 3.55 4.15 -4.62
N GLY A 29 4.86 4.16 -4.39
CA GLY A 29 5.51 3.72 -3.17
C GLY A 29 5.26 2.24 -2.87
N ASN A 30 5.34 1.90 -1.59
CA ASN A 30 5.09 0.53 -1.14
C ASN A 30 3.67 0.05 -1.42
N LYS A 31 2.67 0.93 -1.50
CA LYS A 31 1.27 0.54 -1.77
C LYS A 31 1.08 0.07 -3.20
N ALA A 32 1.79 0.65 -4.17
CA ALA A 32 1.83 0.12 -5.54
C ALA A 32 2.35 -1.31 -5.60
N ARG A 33 3.43 -1.60 -4.87
CA ARG A 33 3.99 -2.96 -4.77
C ARG A 33 2.99 -3.92 -4.12
N LYS A 34 2.39 -3.55 -2.99
CA LYS A 34 1.40 -4.40 -2.32
C LYS A 34 0.14 -4.66 -3.18
N LEU A 35 -0.25 -3.71 -4.03
CA LEU A 35 -1.38 -3.85 -4.94
C LEU A 35 -1.06 -4.61 -6.24
N ALA A 36 0.20 -5.02 -6.47
CA ALA A 36 0.63 -5.68 -7.70
C ALA A 36 -0.23 -6.88 -8.10
N PHE A 37 -0.55 -7.74 -7.12
CA PHE A 37 -1.41 -8.90 -7.34
C PHE A 37 -2.80 -8.49 -7.83
N TYR A 38 -3.44 -7.55 -7.13
CA TYR A 38 -4.77 -7.08 -7.49
C TYR A 38 -4.78 -6.39 -8.86
N LEU A 39 -3.71 -5.65 -9.17
CA LEU A 39 -3.53 -5.03 -10.47
C LEU A 39 -3.37 -6.04 -11.61
N SER A 40 -2.91 -7.26 -11.36
CA SER A 40 -2.79 -8.29 -12.40
C SER A 40 -4.06 -9.13 -12.61
N GLN A 41 -5.06 -8.99 -11.74
CA GLN A 41 -6.32 -9.72 -11.87
C GLN A 41 -7.33 -8.97 -12.75
N ASN A 42 -8.26 -9.74 -13.30
CA ASN A 42 -9.48 -9.24 -13.91
C ASN A 42 -10.63 -9.32 -12.90
N TYR A 43 -11.47 -8.29 -12.89
CA TYR A 43 -12.64 -8.22 -12.02
C TYR A 43 -13.88 -7.91 -12.87
N ASN A 44 -15.03 -8.36 -12.39
CA ASN A 44 -16.30 -7.99 -12.98
C ASN A 44 -16.54 -6.49 -12.81
N GLN A 45 -17.32 -5.91 -13.73
CA GLN A 45 -17.75 -4.53 -13.59
C GLN A 45 -18.49 -4.35 -12.26
N SER A 46 -18.18 -3.28 -11.53
CA SER A 46 -18.75 -2.98 -10.23
C SER A 46 -18.44 -4.02 -9.13
N GLN A 47 -17.45 -4.90 -9.32
CA GLN A 47 -16.94 -5.79 -8.27
C GLN A 47 -16.63 -4.96 -7.02
N ARG A 48 -17.12 -5.45 -5.88
CA ARG A 48 -16.99 -4.78 -4.58
C ARG A 48 -15.71 -5.22 -3.87
N PHE A 49 -15.04 -4.22 -3.33
CA PHE A 49 -13.87 -4.33 -2.48
C PHE A 49 -14.18 -3.72 -1.13
N ILE A 50 -13.81 -4.43 -0.07
CA ILE A 50 -13.94 -3.96 1.30
C ILE A 50 -12.55 -3.85 1.89
N SER A 51 -12.24 -2.68 2.44
CA SER A 51 -11.03 -2.47 3.22
C SER A 51 -11.32 -1.56 4.40
N TYR A 52 -10.32 -1.33 5.24
CA TYR A 52 -10.48 -0.56 6.45
C TYR A 52 -9.20 0.16 6.88
N GLY A 53 -9.37 1.16 7.74
CA GLY A 53 -8.26 1.88 8.37
C GLY A 53 -8.52 3.38 8.53
N GLY A 54 -7.44 4.13 8.72
CA GLY A 54 -7.51 5.58 8.89
C GLY A 54 -7.81 6.31 7.58
N ILE A 55 -8.65 7.34 7.66
CA ILE A 55 -9.08 8.16 6.52
C ILE A 55 -7.97 9.04 5.91
N GLN A 56 -6.82 9.15 6.56
CA GLN A 56 -5.63 9.79 6.00
C GLN A 56 -4.56 8.77 5.57
N SER A 57 -4.90 7.48 5.47
CA SER A 57 -3.95 6.43 5.09
C SER A 57 -3.56 6.50 3.62
N ASN A 58 -2.27 6.30 3.32
CA ASN A 58 -1.80 6.11 1.94
C ASN A 58 -2.41 4.87 1.28
N ALA A 59 -2.82 3.86 2.08
CA ALA A 59 -3.51 2.69 1.54
C ALA A 59 -4.91 3.03 1.02
N LEU A 60 -5.63 3.94 1.69
CA LEU A 60 -6.94 4.40 1.23
C LEU A 60 -6.83 5.05 -0.14
N VAL A 61 -5.87 5.96 -0.33
CA VAL A 61 -5.67 6.61 -1.64
C VAL A 61 -5.32 5.59 -2.72
N ALA A 62 -4.37 4.70 -2.45
CA ALA A 62 -3.97 3.66 -3.40
C ALA A 62 -5.14 2.77 -3.84
N LEU A 63 -5.98 2.35 -2.87
CA LEU A 63 -7.19 1.58 -3.13
C LEU A 63 -8.26 2.39 -3.88
N SER A 64 -8.45 3.66 -3.54
CA SER A 64 -9.42 4.53 -4.19
C SER A 64 -9.11 4.75 -5.67
N ILE A 65 -7.83 4.99 -6.01
CA ILE A 65 -7.38 5.14 -7.40
C ILE A 65 -7.54 3.80 -8.13
N PHE A 66 -7.15 2.69 -7.50
CA PHE A 66 -7.32 1.34 -8.07
C PHE A 66 -8.78 1.05 -8.42
N ALA A 67 -9.70 1.33 -7.50
CA ALA A 67 -11.12 1.09 -7.71
C ALA A 67 -11.71 2.01 -8.78
N SER A 68 -11.45 3.31 -8.68
CA SER A 68 -11.91 4.34 -9.63
C SER A 68 -11.49 4.03 -11.06
N LYS A 69 -10.20 3.74 -11.30
CA LYS A 69 -9.68 3.44 -12.65
C LYS A 69 -10.23 2.17 -13.29
N ARG A 70 -10.81 1.27 -12.50
CA ARG A 70 -11.31 -0.03 -12.96
C ARG A 70 -12.82 -0.16 -12.87
N ASN A 71 -13.52 0.92 -12.54
CA ASN A 71 -14.96 0.93 -12.33
C ASN A 71 -15.42 -0.13 -11.31
N LEU A 72 -14.69 -0.20 -10.19
CA LEU A 72 -14.94 -1.09 -9.06
C LEU A 72 -15.53 -0.28 -7.91
N THR A 73 -16.27 -0.96 -7.04
CA THR A 73 -16.84 -0.33 -5.83
C THR A 73 -15.89 -0.53 -4.67
N LEU A 74 -15.43 0.56 -4.04
CA LEU A 74 -14.66 0.49 -2.79
C LEU A 74 -15.53 0.93 -1.61
N ILE A 75 -15.79 0.00 -0.70
CA ILE A 75 -16.37 0.28 0.62
C ILE A 75 -15.22 0.31 1.63
N TYR A 76 -15.12 1.40 2.38
CA TYR A 76 -14.03 1.64 3.32
C TYR A 76 -14.55 1.85 4.73
N ALA A 77 -14.31 0.88 5.60
CA ALA A 77 -14.65 0.99 7.01
C ALA A 77 -13.60 1.84 7.74
N CYS A 78 -14.06 2.78 8.56
CA CYS A 78 -13.18 3.64 9.34
C CYS A 78 -13.76 3.90 10.73
N GLU A 79 -12.90 4.36 11.64
CA GLU A 79 -13.37 5.01 12.86
C GLU A 79 -14.14 6.29 12.53
N LYS A 80 -14.72 6.92 13.55
CA LYS A 80 -15.42 8.20 13.40
C LYS A 80 -14.59 9.22 12.62
N ILE A 81 -15.17 9.71 11.53
CA ILE A 81 -14.62 10.79 10.70
C ILE A 81 -14.75 12.09 11.51
N PRO A 82 -13.64 12.79 11.83
CA PRO A 82 -13.70 14.04 12.55
C PRO A 82 -14.59 15.07 11.82
N THR A 83 -15.49 15.73 12.55
CA THR A 83 -16.45 16.70 11.98
C THR A 83 -15.75 17.78 11.16
N TYR A 84 -14.59 18.25 11.62
CA TYR A 84 -13.78 19.22 10.89
C TYR A 84 -13.40 18.71 9.49
N LEU A 85 -12.94 17.46 9.38
CA LEU A 85 -12.51 16.88 8.11
C LEU A 85 -13.70 16.56 7.20
N ARG A 86 -14.87 16.22 7.76
CA ARG A 86 -16.11 16.09 7.00
C ARG A 86 -16.53 17.41 6.37
N ASN A 87 -16.43 18.51 7.12
CA ASN A 87 -16.80 19.84 6.64
C ASN A 87 -15.73 20.49 5.75
N ASN A 88 -14.46 20.07 5.91
CA ASN A 88 -13.32 20.58 5.15
C ASN A 88 -12.46 19.42 4.63
N PRO A 89 -12.95 18.64 3.63
CA PRO A 89 -12.19 17.51 3.11
C PRO A 89 -10.82 17.95 2.59
N CYS A 90 -9.76 17.30 3.06
CA CYS A 90 -8.40 17.55 2.61
C CYS A 90 -7.55 16.27 2.57
N GLY A 91 -6.39 16.34 1.91
CA GLY A 91 -5.43 15.25 1.82
C GLY A 91 -6.02 13.97 1.22
N ASN A 92 -5.65 12.83 1.83
CA ASN A 92 -6.00 11.50 1.35
C ASN A 92 -7.52 11.24 1.41
N TYR A 93 -8.22 11.80 2.39
CA TYR A 93 -9.67 11.68 2.51
C TYR A 93 -10.40 12.37 1.35
N LYS A 94 -9.99 13.60 1.00
CA LYS A 94 -10.59 14.34 -0.13
C LYS A 94 -10.44 13.57 -1.45
N LEU A 95 -9.23 13.10 -1.74
CA LEU A 95 -8.96 12.35 -2.97
C LEU A 95 -9.79 11.04 -3.03
N ALA A 96 -9.98 10.37 -1.89
CA ALA A 96 -10.82 9.19 -1.84
C ALA A 96 -12.31 9.51 -2.09
N LEU A 97 -12.82 10.64 -1.61
CA LEU A 97 -14.17 11.11 -1.94
C LEU A 97 -14.31 11.41 -3.44
N GLU A 98 -13.32 12.07 -4.05
CA GLU A 98 -13.29 12.34 -5.50
C GLU A 98 -13.30 11.03 -6.33
N ASN A 99 -12.75 9.96 -5.77
CA ASN A 99 -12.77 8.60 -6.34
C ASN A 99 -14.02 7.78 -5.96
N ASN A 100 -15.06 8.40 -5.38
CA ASN A 100 -16.35 7.78 -5.03
C ASN A 100 -16.24 6.61 -4.04
N VAL A 101 -15.32 6.70 -3.06
CA VAL A 101 -15.24 5.72 -1.98
C VAL A 101 -16.46 5.80 -1.06
N TYR A 102 -17.06 4.64 -0.76
CA TYR A 102 -18.17 4.52 0.19
C TYR A 102 -17.64 4.33 1.61
N PHE A 103 -17.60 5.39 2.40
CA PHE A 103 -17.16 5.33 3.79
C PHE A 103 -18.27 4.82 4.71
N ILE A 104 -17.93 3.88 5.59
CA ILE A 104 -18.81 3.39 6.66
C ILE A 104 -18.08 3.53 8.00
N GLU A 105 -18.63 4.37 8.88
CA GLU A 105 -18.07 4.59 10.22
C GLU A 105 -18.47 3.44 11.17
N ASN A 106 -17.49 2.92 11.90
CA ASN A 106 -17.75 1.97 12.97
C ASN A 106 -18.32 2.72 14.18
N HIS A 107 -19.56 2.41 14.53
CA HIS A 107 -20.23 2.90 15.74
C HIS A 107 -20.53 1.76 16.73
N SER A 108 -19.95 0.59 16.49
CA SER A 108 -20.13 -0.59 17.33
C SER A 108 -18.93 -0.80 18.26
N ASP A 109 -19.08 -1.69 19.24
CA ASP A 109 -17.99 -2.09 20.14
C ASP A 109 -17.00 -3.08 19.49
N LYS A 110 -17.21 -3.47 18.23
CA LYS A 110 -16.31 -4.36 17.50
C LYS A 110 -15.04 -3.60 17.12
N ASP A 111 -13.91 -4.31 17.10
CA ASP A 111 -12.71 -3.77 16.47
C ASP A 111 -12.96 -3.52 14.97
N LEU A 112 -12.19 -2.59 14.40
CA LEU A 112 -12.43 -2.10 13.04
C LEU A 112 -12.32 -3.21 11.97
N LYS A 113 -11.45 -4.22 12.17
CA LYS A 113 -11.30 -5.34 11.23
C LYS A 113 -12.55 -6.22 11.26
N THR A 114 -13.02 -6.59 12.44
CA THR A 114 -14.25 -7.39 12.60
C THR A 114 -15.47 -6.65 12.08
N PHE A 115 -15.56 -5.33 12.31
CA PHE A 115 -16.62 -4.51 11.72
C PHE A 115 -16.55 -4.52 10.19
N ALA A 116 -15.38 -4.27 9.61
CA ALA A 116 -15.20 -4.28 8.16
C ALA A 116 -15.57 -5.64 7.53
N LEU A 117 -15.16 -6.74 8.14
CA LEU A 117 -15.54 -8.09 7.69
C LEU A 117 -17.05 -8.32 7.72
N SER A 118 -17.77 -7.70 8.65
CA SER A 118 -19.25 -7.82 8.71
C SER A 118 -19.98 -7.07 7.60
N LEU A 119 -19.29 -6.21 6.84
CA LEU A 119 -19.83 -5.52 5.66
C LEU A 119 -19.71 -6.35 4.38
N CYS A 120 -18.93 -7.44 4.40
CA CYS A 120 -18.71 -8.28 3.23
C CYS A 120 -19.97 -9.08 2.88
N GLU A 121 -20.33 -9.05 1.60
CA GLU A 121 -21.32 -9.93 0.99
C GLU A 121 -20.63 -11.08 0.24
N LYS A 122 -21.45 -11.96 -0.33
CA LYS A 122 -20.95 -13.04 -1.20
C LYS A 122 -20.21 -12.42 -2.39
N ASP A 123 -19.05 -13.00 -2.72
CA ASP A 123 -18.17 -12.60 -3.81
C ASP A 123 -17.42 -11.27 -3.62
N ASP A 124 -17.58 -10.59 -2.47
CA ASP A 124 -16.80 -9.41 -2.14
C ASP A 124 -15.31 -9.73 -1.94
N VAL A 125 -14.42 -8.82 -2.36
CA VAL A 125 -12.98 -8.95 -2.14
C VAL A 125 -12.56 -8.14 -0.92
N PHE A 126 -12.20 -8.85 0.16
CA PHE A 126 -11.68 -8.21 1.37
C PHE A 126 -10.16 -7.95 1.26
N ILE A 127 -9.75 -6.72 1.58
CA ILE A 127 -8.34 -6.29 1.63
C ILE A 127 -8.01 -5.78 3.02
N GLU A 128 -7.06 -6.44 3.68
CA GLU A 128 -6.56 -6.05 5.01
C GLU A 128 -6.02 -4.62 5.05
N GLN A 129 -6.09 -3.98 6.22
CA GLN A 129 -5.56 -2.65 6.46
C GLN A 129 -4.12 -2.55 5.97
N GLY A 130 -3.82 -1.45 5.26
CA GLY A 130 -2.48 -1.23 4.73
C GLY A 130 -2.07 -2.18 3.60
N VAL A 131 -3.00 -2.98 3.07
CA VAL A 131 -2.80 -4.09 2.12
C VAL A 131 -1.83 -5.13 2.70
N ALA A 132 -1.95 -5.38 4.01
CA ALA A 132 -1.07 -6.27 4.77
C ALA A 132 -1.55 -7.72 4.70
N ASN A 133 -1.46 -8.33 3.52
CA ASN A 133 -1.87 -9.73 3.32
C ASN A 133 -0.89 -10.48 2.41
N LEU A 134 -1.10 -11.80 2.26
CA LEU A 134 -0.21 -12.67 1.48
C LEU A 134 -0.11 -12.28 0.00
N ASN A 135 -1.18 -11.71 -0.58
CA ASN A 135 -1.18 -11.28 -1.97
C ASN A 135 -0.15 -10.18 -2.26
N ALA A 136 0.22 -9.39 -1.25
CA ALA A 136 1.26 -8.38 -1.39
C ALA A 136 2.63 -8.97 -1.75
N GLU A 137 2.91 -10.24 -1.41
CA GLU A 137 4.18 -10.90 -1.72
C GLU A 137 4.51 -10.86 -3.22
N SER A 138 3.50 -10.99 -4.08
CA SER A 138 3.67 -10.95 -5.54
C SER A 138 4.42 -9.70 -6.02
N GLY A 139 4.13 -8.54 -5.45
CA GLY A 139 4.82 -7.30 -5.81
C GLY A 139 6.23 -7.20 -5.24
N TYR A 140 6.50 -7.83 -4.10
CA TYR A 140 7.83 -7.88 -3.51
C TYR A 140 8.74 -8.90 -4.19
N ILE A 141 8.20 -9.98 -4.74
CA ILE A 141 8.92 -10.86 -5.67
C ILE A 141 9.36 -10.06 -6.91
N GLN A 142 8.46 -9.24 -7.47
CA GLN A 142 8.79 -8.37 -8.61
C GLN A 142 9.86 -7.35 -8.24
N LEU A 143 9.73 -6.69 -7.09
CA LEU A 143 10.72 -5.72 -6.60
C LEU A 143 12.10 -6.37 -6.35
N ALA A 144 12.15 -7.57 -5.77
CA ALA A 144 13.40 -8.27 -5.52
C ALA A 144 14.16 -8.58 -6.83
N LYS A 145 13.45 -9.07 -7.85
CA LYS A 145 14.02 -9.30 -9.20
C LYS A 145 14.48 -8.01 -9.86
N GLU A 146 13.71 -6.93 -9.68
CA GLU A 146 14.05 -5.60 -10.19
C GLU A 146 15.36 -5.08 -9.58
N ILE A 147 15.48 -5.13 -8.26
CA ILE A 147 16.70 -4.73 -7.53
C ILE A 147 17.88 -5.60 -7.93
N GLU A 148 17.70 -6.92 -8.07
CA GLU A 148 18.77 -7.82 -8.53
C GLU A 148 19.27 -7.45 -9.93
N SER A 149 18.36 -7.17 -10.87
CA SER A 149 18.75 -6.75 -12.21
C SER A 149 19.49 -5.40 -12.19
N GLN A 150 19.03 -4.45 -11.39
CA GLN A 150 19.66 -3.13 -11.27
C GLN A 150 21.04 -3.22 -10.61
N SER A 151 21.20 -4.06 -9.60
CA SER A 151 22.48 -4.40 -8.98
C SER A 151 23.49 -4.93 -10.00
N LYS A 152 23.08 -5.89 -10.84
CA LYS A 152 23.94 -6.44 -11.90
C LYS A 152 24.38 -5.36 -12.89
N ASN A 153 23.46 -4.49 -13.31
CA ASN A 153 23.76 -3.40 -14.24
C ASN A 153 24.70 -2.35 -13.65
N LEU A 154 24.62 -2.10 -12.34
CA LEU A 154 25.49 -1.16 -11.63
C LEU A 154 26.82 -1.80 -11.21
N GLY A 155 26.94 -3.12 -11.22
CA GLY A 155 28.12 -3.84 -10.71
C GLY A 155 28.27 -3.70 -9.19
N LEU A 156 27.16 -3.58 -8.45
CA LEU A 156 27.14 -3.35 -7.01
C LEU A 156 26.18 -4.31 -6.32
N ASP A 157 26.53 -4.78 -5.13
CA ASP A 157 25.60 -5.45 -4.21
C ASP A 157 25.05 -4.44 -3.20
N PHE A 158 23.82 -4.66 -2.72
CA PHE A 158 23.13 -3.74 -1.81
C PHE A 158 22.90 -4.37 -0.44
N ASP A 159 22.96 -3.52 0.59
CA ASP A 159 22.23 -3.71 1.85
C ASP A 159 20.98 -2.82 1.79
N ILE A 160 19.80 -3.40 1.95
CA ILE A 160 18.52 -2.71 1.72
C ILE A 160 17.96 -2.23 3.05
N PHE A 161 17.60 -0.95 3.13
CA PHE A 161 16.94 -0.35 4.29
C PHE A 161 15.53 0.11 3.92
N LEU A 162 14.52 -0.24 4.72
CA LEU A 162 13.15 0.26 4.53
C LEU A 162 12.38 0.39 5.86
N PRO A 163 11.45 1.36 5.97
CA PRO A 163 10.60 1.49 7.15
C PRO A 163 9.59 0.33 7.25
N SER A 164 9.25 -0.06 8.47
CA SER A 164 8.21 -1.07 8.75
C SER A 164 7.13 -0.52 9.68
N GLY A 165 5.90 -0.51 9.19
CA GLY A 165 4.70 -0.48 10.03
C GLY A 165 4.21 -1.90 10.25
N THR A 166 3.32 -2.37 9.37
CA THR A 166 2.73 -3.73 9.44
C THR A 166 3.70 -4.89 9.17
N GLY A 167 5.02 -4.66 9.02
CA GLY A 167 6.01 -5.72 8.73
C GLY A 167 6.03 -6.27 7.30
N THR A 168 4.88 -6.29 6.61
CA THR A 168 4.66 -7.02 5.34
C THR A 168 5.72 -6.71 4.26
N SER A 169 6.08 -5.44 4.13
CA SER A 169 7.02 -4.97 3.10
C SER A 169 8.43 -5.49 3.35
N ALA A 170 8.91 -5.37 4.60
CA ALA A 170 10.24 -5.84 4.99
C ALA A 170 10.30 -7.37 4.95
N ALA A 171 9.30 -8.04 5.51
CA ALA A 171 9.23 -9.50 5.55
C ALA A 171 9.27 -10.13 4.15
N PHE A 172 8.42 -9.67 3.22
CA PHE A 172 8.39 -10.26 1.88
C PHE A 172 9.59 -9.87 1.04
N LEU A 173 10.14 -8.66 1.19
CA LEU A 173 11.37 -8.31 0.50
C LEU A 173 12.54 -9.17 1.02
N ALA A 174 12.68 -9.32 2.33
CA ALA A 174 13.73 -10.15 2.94
C ALA A 174 13.63 -11.61 2.50
N LYS A 175 12.42 -12.17 2.46
CA LYS A 175 12.17 -13.55 2.03
C LYS A 175 12.57 -13.81 0.58
N ASN A 176 12.39 -12.82 -0.30
CA ASN A 176 12.53 -12.99 -1.75
C ASN A 176 13.78 -12.33 -2.35
N SER A 177 14.54 -11.57 -1.55
CA SER A 177 15.78 -10.90 -1.96
C SER A 177 17.00 -11.73 -1.61
N LYS A 178 18.02 -11.71 -2.47
CA LYS A 178 19.36 -12.22 -2.14
C LYS A 178 20.16 -11.26 -1.24
N PHE A 179 19.74 -9.99 -1.18
CA PHE A 179 20.38 -8.93 -0.41
C PHE A 179 19.87 -8.92 1.03
N LYS A 180 20.70 -8.44 1.96
CA LYS A 180 20.27 -8.24 3.33
C LYS A 180 19.24 -7.12 3.40
N VAL A 181 18.23 -7.32 4.24
CA VAL A 181 17.14 -6.36 4.44
C VAL A 181 17.11 -5.96 5.90
N PHE A 182 17.29 -4.67 6.14
CA PHE A 182 17.23 -4.01 7.43
C PHE A 182 15.97 -3.16 7.50
N THR A 183 15.34 -3.13 8.67
CA THR A 183 14.13 -2.32 8.86
C THR A 183 14.15 -1.60 10.19
N CYS A 184 13.37 -0.52 10.26
CA CYS A 184 13.16 0.29 11.45
C CYS A 184 11.65 0.35 11.71
N ALA A 185 11.25 0.07 12.95
CA ALA A 185 9.86 0.21 13.36
C ALA A 185 9.44 1.68 13.26
N CYS A 186 8.27 1.92 12.67
CA CYS A 186 7.70 3.27 12.50
C CYS A 186 6.36 3.43 13.22
N VAL A 187 5.98 2.46 14.03
CA VAL A 187 4.81 2.49 14.91
C VAL A 187 5.35 2.37 16.33
N GLY A 188 4.85 3.21 17.25
CA GLY A 188 5.34 3.32 18.63
C GLY A 188 4.68 2.34 19.59
N ASP A 189 4.48 1.10 19.15
CA ASP A 189 4.00 -0.01 19.98
C ASP A 189 5.14 -0.79 20.67
N GLU A 190 6.39 -0.33 20.49
CA GLU A 190 7.61 -0.77 21.20
C GLU A 190 8.43 0.42 21.72
#